data_AF-A0A1B6DG59-F1
#
_entry.id   AF-A0A1B6DG59-F1
#
_cell.length_a   1.000
_cell.length_b   1.000
_cell.length_c   1.000
_cell.angle_alpha   90.00
_cell.angle_beta   90.00
_cell.angle_gamma   90.00
#
_symmetry.space_group_name_H-M   'P 1'
#
loop_
_entity.id
_entity.type
_entity.pdbx_description
1 polymer ?
#
loop_
_entity_poly.entity_id
_entity_poly.type
_entity_poly.pdbx_seq_one_letter_code
_entity_poly.pdbx_strand_id
1 'polypeptide(L)'
;VSRSSEIFLLNKNGVVLMKKNIPYGSKLFVSNKQFLKKDEIICSWDPYNAVIIAELSGIIKYENLEKGLTFKVQIDEQTGFQEKIILEVKNIIPTLKIVNKKNKVLKTYNLPIGGHLIVNDGDEINEGTILIKTPRKSFQSGDITGGLPRLSELFEARNPSNSAIISEIDGIVSFGKLKRGNKEIIIKSKRGKKKKYLIRRSKQIIVQENDFIKAGMPLSDGDISLYDILNIKGLKAAQKYLINEIQKVYRLQGVKINDKHFEIIVRQMMQKVKIIKSGDSKFLEGNIEL
;
A
#
# COMPACT_ATOMS: atom_id res chain seq x y z
N VAL A 1 -3.01 -8.41 13.23
CA VAL A 1 -1.97 -8.63 12.20
C VAL A 1 -1.53 -7.28 11.65
N SER A 2 -0.25 -6.91 11.77
CA SER A 2 0.27 -5.66 11.20
C SER A 2 0.55 -5.80 9.69
N ARG A 3 0.70 -4.67 8.98
CA ARG A 3 0.89 -4.62 7.50
C ARG A 3 2.12 -5.34 6.94
N SER A 4 3.02 -5.78 7.80
CA SER A 4 4.30 -6.41 7.45
C SER A 4 4.50 -7.75 8.14
N SER A 5 3.42 -8.35 8.66
CA SER A 5 3.47 -9.64 9.36
C SER A 5 3.96 -10.75 8.42
N GLU A 6 4.85 -11.59 8.91
CA GLU A 6 5.38 -12.77 8.21
C GLU A 6 5.05 -14.03 9.01
N ILE A 7 4.75 -15.11 8.30
CA ILE A 7 4.64 -16.44 8.90
C ILE A 7 5.78 -17.32 8.41
N PHE A 8 6.35 -18.06 9.37
CA PHE A 8 7.40 -19.03 9.14
C PHE A 8 6.85 -20.40 9.51
N LEU A 9 6.84 -21.32 8.54
CA LEU A 9 6.57 -22.73 8.80
C LEU A 9 7.92 -23.41 9.02
N LEU A 10 8.10 -24.01 10.19
CA LEU A 10 9.33 -24.71 10.58
C LEU A 10 9.10 -26.22 10.56
N ASN A 11 10.12 -26.99 10.17
CA ASN A 11 10.14 -28.42 10.40
C ASN A 11 10.49 -28.71 11.88
N LYS A 12 10.34 -29.97 12.32
CA LYS A 12 10.70 -30.43 13.68
C LYS A 12 12.14 -30.06 14.09
N ASN A 13 13.04 -29.94 13.12
CA ASN A 13 14.45 -29.61 13.32
C ASN A 13 14.74 -28.09 13.27
N GLY A 14 13.71 -27.23 13.23
CA GLY A 14 13.86 -25.78 13.20
C GLY A 14 14.20 -25.17 11.82
N VAL A 15 14.23 -25.97 10.77
CA VAL A 15 14.48 -25.50 9.40
C VAL A 15 13.22 -24.84 8.82
N VAL A 16 13.36 -23.65 8.22
CA VAL A 16 12.26 -22.92 7.57
C VAL A 16 11.85 -23.62 6.28
N LEU A 17 10.64 -24.19 6.26
CA LEU A 17 10.02 -24.80 5.08
C LEU A 17 9.29 -23.77 4.22
N MET A 18 8.65 -22.78 4.85
CA MET A 18 7.88 -21.76 4.15
C MET A 18 8.04 -20.42 4.85
N LYS A 19 8.23 -19.37 4.06
CA LYS A 19 8.15 -17.98 4.49
C LYS A 19 7.13 -17.25 3.63
N LYS A 20 6.07 -16.69 4.22
CA LYS A 20 5.07 -15.90 3.51
C LYS A 20 4.67 -14.64 4.29
N ASN A 21 4.35 -13.57 3.57
CA ASN A 21 3.75 -12.37 4.14
C ASN A 21 2.25 -12.62 4.38
N ILE A 22 1.76 -12.24 5.55
CA ILE A 22 0.33 -12.28 5.87
C ILE A 22 -0.25 -10.89 5.56
N PRO A 23 -1.30 -10.79 4.73
CA PRO A 23 -1.98 -9.53 4.46
C PRO A 23 -2.51 -8.87 5.72
N TYR A 24 -2.52 -7.53 5.75
CA TYR A 24 -3.14 -6.77 6.82
C TYR A 24 -4.64 -7.08 6.93
N GLY A 25 -5.14 -7.18 8.16
CA GLY A 25 -6.53 -7.53 8.43
C GLY A 25 -6.89 -8.99 8.17
N SER A 26 -5.90 -9.87 7.93
CA SER A 26 -6.15 -11.31 7.89
C SER A 26 -6.58 -11.84 9.26
N LYS A 27 -7.57 -12.73 9.26
CA LYS A 27 -7.94 -13.53 10.43
C LYS A 27 -7.00 -14.72 10.52
N LEU A 28 -6.29 -14.83 11.64
CA LEU A 28 -5.43 -15.98 11.94
C LEU A 28 -6.26 -17.05 12.65
N PHE A 29 -6.10 -18.31 12.23
CA PHE A 29 -6.72 -19.46 12.90
C PHE A 29 -5.71 -20.26 13.72
N VAL A 30 -4.43 -19.90 13.63
CA VAL A 30 -3.33 -20.64 14.24
C VAL A 30 -2.61 -19.77 15.27
N SER A 31 -2.16 -20.42 16.34
CA SER A 31 -1.36 -19.79 17.40
C SER A 31 0.14 -19.90 17.12
N ASN A 32 0.94 -19.04 17.76
CA ASN A 32 2.40 -19.10 17.62
C ASN A 32 2.94 -20.46 18.09
N LYS A 33 3.79 -21.10 17.26
CA LYS A 33 4.38 -22.44 17.48
C LYS A 33 3.39 -23.61 17.51
N GLN A 34 2.17 -23.45 17.00
CA GLN A 34 1.23 -24.56 16.84
C GLN A 34 1.74 -25.57 15.80
N PHE A 35 1.62 -26.87 16.11
CA PHE A 35 1.85 -27.93 15.13
C PHE A 35 0.69 -27.99 14.15
N LEU A 36 0.99 -27.90 12.86
CA LEU A 36 -0.01 -27.91 11.79
C LEU A 36 0.03 -29.23 11.04
N LYS A 37 -1.16 -29.72 10.68
CA LYS A 37 -1.30 -30.83 9.73
C LYS A 37 -1.26 -30.29 8.30
N LYS A 38 -1.05 -31.19 7.33
CA LYS A 38 -1.18 -30.85 5.92
C LYS A 38 -2.61 -30.35 5.65
N ASP A 39 -2.73 -29.29 4.86
CA ASP A 39 -3.98 -28.65 4.44
C ASP A 39 -4.76 -27.90 5.54
N GLU A 40 -4.15 -27.65 6.69
CA GLU A 40 -4.74 -26.83 7.75
C GLU A 40 -4.73 -25.33 7.39
N ILE A 41 -5.86 -24.65 7.63
CA ILE A 41 -6.02 -23.24 7.29
C ILE A 41 -5.24 -22.38 8.28
N ILE A 42 -4.25 -21.66 7.79
CA ILE A 42 -3.41 -20.76 8.59
C ILE A 42 -4.09 -19.41 8.82
N CYS A 43 -4.59 -18.80 7.73
CA CYS A 43 -5.22 -17.49 7.75
C CYS A 43 -6.23 -17.33 6.61
N SER A 44 -7.25 -16.51 6.83
CA SER A 44 -8.16 -16.04 5.77
C SER A 44 -8.14 -14.52 5.68
N TRP A 45 -8.29 -13.99 4.48
CA TRP A 45 -8.43 -12.56 4.26
C TRP A 45 -9.32 -12.29 3.04
N ASP A 46 -9.86 -11.08 2.98
CA ASP A 46 -10.63 -10.61 1.83
C ASP A 46 -9.66 -10.16 0.72
N PRO A 47 -9.63 -10.83 -0.45
CA PRO A 47 -8.74 -10.45 -1.54
C PRO A 47 -9.24 -9.21 -2.31
N TYR A 48 -10.52 -8.87 -2.21
CA TYR A 48 -11.17 -7.79 -2.96
C TYR A 48 -11.14 -6.47 -2.19
N ASN A 49 -11.12 -6.52 -0.86
CA ASN A 49 -11.10 -5.33 -0.02
C ASN A 49 -9.75 -5.12 0.68
N ALA A 50 -9.33 -3.87 0.78
CA ALA A 50 -8.36 -3.42 1.77
C ALA A 50 -9.15 -3.00 3.01
N VAL A 51 -8.76 -3.49 4.18
CA VAL A 51 -9.47 -3.22 5.43
C VAL A 51 -8.62 -2.36 6.36
N ILE A 52 -9.28 -1.59 7.23
CA ILE A 52 -8.67 -1.01 8.43
C ILE A 52 -9.35 -1.66 9.64
N ILE A 53 -8.55 -2.21 10.55
CA ILE A 53 -9.04 -2.87 11.76
C ILE A 53 -8.70 -2.04 13.01
N ALA A 54 -9.55 -2.16 14.02
CA ALA A 54 -9.32 -1.59 15.33
C ALA A 54 -8.14 -2.28 16.01
N GLU A 55 -7.16 -1.49 16.48
CA GLU A 55 -6.01 -1.98 17.26
C GLU A 55 -6.29 -1.97 18.76
N LEU A 56 -7.31 -1.23 19.18
CA LEU A 56 -7.69 -1.06 20.58
C LEU A 56 -9.21 -1.10 20.67
N SER A 57 -9.69 -1.62 21.79
CA SER A 57 -11.12 -1.58 22.14
C SER A 57 -11.49 -0.20 22.67
N GLY A 58 -12.72 0.26 22.40
CA GLY A 58 -13.19 1.57 22.84
C GLY A 58 -14.46 2.02 22.13
N ILE A 59 -14.79 3.30 22.27
CA ILE A 59 -15.95 3.93 21.65
C ILE A 59 -15.48 4.69 20.41
N ILE A 60 -16.22 4.57 19.32
CA ILE A 60 -15.93 5.31 18.09
C ILE A 60 -16.39 6.75 18.20
N LYS A 61 -15.54 7.65 17.75
CA LYS A 61 -15.83 9.07 17.61
C LYS A 61 -15.46 9.58 16.22
N TYR A 62 -16.42 10.18 15.55
CA TYR A 62 -16.24 10.80 14.25
C TYR A 62 -15.49 12.13 14.39
N GLU A 63 -14.55 12.37 13.48
CA GLU A 63 -13.90 13.67 13.32
C GLU A 63 -13.85 14.03 11.83
N ASN A 64 -14.41 15.18 11.48
CA ASN A 64 -14.59 15.59 10.09
C ASN A 64 -15.38 14.55 9.28
N LEU A 65 -16.43 13.98 9.87
CA LEU A 65 -17.32 12.99 9.27
C LEU A 65 -18.77 13.44 9.41
N GLU A 66 -19.26 14.10 8.37
CA GLU A 66 -20.62 14.62 8.24
C GLU A 66 -21.31 14.02 7.00
N LYS A 67 -22.57 13.62 7.17
CA LYS A 67 -23.41 13.02 6.13
C LYS A 67 -23.72 14.05 5.04
N GLY A 68 -23.54 13.68 3.78
CA GLY A 68 -23.76 14.54 2.60
C GLY A 68 -22.55 15.40 2.23
N LEU A 69 -21.65 15.67 3.17
CA LEU A 69 -20.41 16.40 2.91
C LEU A 69 -19.23 15.46 2.71
N THR A 70 -18.91 14.67 3.73
CA THR A 70 -17.70 13.82 3.77
C THR A 70 -18.00 12.34 3.57
N PHE A 71 -19.25 11.92 3.75
CA PHE A 71 -19.70 10.58 3.37
C PHE A 71 -21.15 10.62 2.89
N LYS A 72 -21.49 9.74 1.94
CA LYS A 72 -22.89 9.52 1.51
C LYS A 72 -23.37 8.16 2.01
N VAL A 73 -24.67 8.05 2.24
CA VAL A 73 -25.31 6.76 2.49
C VAL A 73 -25.89 6.30 1.16
N GLN A 74 -25.40 5.19 0.64
CA GLN A 74 -25.91 4.55 -0.56
C GLN A 74 -26.62 3.26 -0.14
N ILE A 75 -27.77 2.97 -0.75
CA ILE A 75 -28.45 1.70 -0.54
C ILE A 75 -27.91 0.75 -1.61
N ASP A 76 -27.40 -0.40 -1.19
CA ASP A 76 -27.04 -1.46 -2.10
C ASP A 76 -28.33 -2.06 -2.69
N GLU A 77 -28.48 -1.98 -4.02
CA GLU A 77 -29.68 -2.40 -4.75
C GLU A 77 -29.95 -3.91 -4.63
N GLN A 78 -28.92 -4.71 -4.36
CA GLN A 78 -29.06 -6.17 -4.25
C GLN A 78 -29.43 -6.63 -2.84
N THR A 79 -28.85 -5.99 -1.81
CA THR A 79 -28.97 -6.45 -0.43
C THR A 79 -29.89 -5.58 0.43
N GLY A 80 -30.21 -4.37 -0.03
CA GLY A 80 -30.98 -3.38 0.72
C GLY A 80 -30.22 -2.76 1.90
N PHE A 81 -28.95 -3.14 2.12
CA PHE A 81 -28.15 -2.56 3.20
C PHE A 81 -27.68 -1.15 2.85
N GLN A 82 -27.63 -0.30 3.88
CA GLN A 82 -27.10 1.05 3.78
C GLN A 82 -25.58 1.02 3.95
N GLU A 83 -24.86 1.44 2.92
CA GLU A 83 -23.42 1.60 2.92
C GLU A 83 -23.02 3.06 3.04
N LYS A 84 -22.12 3.37 3.98
CA LYS A 84 -21.55 4.72 4.11
C LYS A 84 -20.26 4.82 3.31
N ILE A 85 -20.30 5.55 2.20
CA ILE A 85 -19.15 5.71 1.32
C ILE A 85 -18.47 7.05 1.61
N ILE A 86 -17.18 7.02 1.92
CA ILE A 86 -16.36 8.22 2.14
C ILE A 86 -16.17 8.97 0.82
N LEU A 87 -16.51 10.26 0.82
CA LEU A 87 -16.39 11.17 -0.31
C LEU A 87 -15.07 11.94 -0.26
N GLU A 88 -14.61 12.35 -1.43
CA GLU A 88 -13.49 13.29 -1.53
C GLU A 88 -13.98 14.71 -1.22
N VAL A 89 -13.37 15.34 -0.21
CA VAL A 89 -13.64 16.73 0.15
C VAL A 89 -12.34 17.51 0.16
N LYS A 90 -12.32 18.65 -0.54
CA LYS A 90 -11.15 19.52 -0.56
C LYS A 90 -10.83 19.99 0.86
N ASN A 91 -9.57 19.80 1.27
CA ASN A 91 -8.99 20.30 2.52
C ASN A 91 -9.48 19.64 3.81
N ILE A 92 -10.31 18.60 3.73
CA ILE A 92 -10.81 17.86 4.89
C ILE A 92 -10.35 16.41 4.78
N ILE A 93 -9.77 15.88 5.85
CA ILE A 93 -9.37 14.46 5.94
C ILE A 93 -10.37 13.78 6.88
N PRO A 94 -11.29 12.95 6.36
CA PRO A 94 -12.23 12.21 7.19
C PRO A 94 -11.47 11.30 8.13
N THR A 95 -11.74 11.41 9.43
CA THR A 95 -10.94 10.79 10.48
C THR A 95 -11.84 10.08 11.48
N LEU A 96 -11.42 8.90 11.92
CA LEU A 96 -12.11 8.12 12.94
C LEU A 96 -11.21 7.99 14.16
N LYS A 97 -11.75 8.32 15.35
CA LYS A 97 -11.04 8.23 16.62
C LYS A 97 -11.64 7.11 17.47
N ILE A 98 -10.78 6.39 18.17
CA ILE A 98 -11.18 5.48 19.26
C ILE A 98 -10.94 6.23 20.57
N VAL A 99 -11.98 6.38 21.38
CA VAL A 99 -11.92 7.02 22.70
C VAL A 99 -12.22 6.02 23.81
N ASN A 100 -11.65 6.28 24.99
CA ASN A 100 -12.02 5.54 26.21
C ASN A 100 -13.28 6.16 26.85
N LYS A 101 -13.85 5.52 27.89
CA LYS A 101 -15.00 6.02 28.68
C LYS A 101 -14.81 7.43 29.24
N LYS A 102 -13.56 7.89 29.41
CA LYS A 102 -13.19 9.26 29.82
C LYS A 102 -13.02 10.26 28.65
N ASN A 103 -13.50 9.92 27.46
CA ASN A 103 -13.40 10.72 26.23
C ASN A 103 -11.95 11.07 25.78
N LYS A 104 -10.95 10.36 26.30
CA LYS A 104 -9.55 10.49 25.90
C LYS A 104 -9.32 9.70 24.61
N VAL A 105 -8.74 10.35 23.61
CA VAL A 105 -8.37 9.72 22.32
C VAL A 105 -7.26 8.69 22.57
N LEU A 106 -7.55 7.44 22.25
CA LEU A 106 -6.61 6.31 22.30
C LEU A 106 -5.88 6.15 20.98
N LYS A 107 -6.62 6.24 19.87
CA LYS A 107 -6.08 6.05 18.51
C LYS A 107 -6.87 6.86 17.49
N THR A 108 -6.21 7.24 16.41
CA THR A 108 -6.77 8.00 15.29
C THR A 108 -6.49 7.25 13.98
N TYR A 109 -7.50 7.16 13.12
CA TYR A 109 -7.45 6.49 11.82
C TYR A 109 -7.90 7.46 10.73
N ASN A 110 -7.06 7.66 9.71
CA ASN A 110 -7.46 8.42 8.53
C ASN A 110 -8.27 7.51 7.61
N LEU A 111 -9.46 7.95 7.20
CA LEU A 111 -10.33 7.14 6.36
C LEU A 111 -10.02 7.36 4.87
N PRO A 112 -9.76 6.29 4.10
CA PRO A 112 -9.57 6.37 2.66
C PRO A 112 -10.84 6.81 1.93
N ILE A 113 -10.66 7.62 0.88
CA ILE A 113 -11.72 7.99 -0.06
C ILE A 113 -12.25 6.74 -0.76
N GLY A 114 -13.56 6.67 -0.99
CA GLY A 114 -14.23 5.51 -1.58
C GLY A 114 -14.26 4.28 -0.67
N GLY A 115 -13.81 4.40 0.58
CA GLY A 115 -13.98 3.36 1.57
C GLY A 115 -15.42 3.29 2.08
N HIS A 116 -15.90 2.08 2.31
CA HIS A 116 -17.20 1.74 2.87
C HIS A 116 -17.04 1.61 4.39
N LEU A 117 -17.49 2.63 5.11
CA LEU A 117 -17.43 2.71 6.55
C LEU A 117 -18.49 1.79 7.15
N ILE A 118 -18.05 0.84 7.99
CA ILE A 118 -18.93 -0.19 8.58
C ILE A 118 -19.49 0.25 9.93
N VAL A 119 -18.71 1.03 10.65
CA VAL A 119 -19.00 1.43 12.03
C VAL A 119 -19.75 2.76 12.09
N ASN A 120 -20.45 3.01 13.20
CA ASN A 120 -21.18 4.24 13.49
C ASN A 120 -20.49 5.07 14.58
N ASP A 121 -20.86 6.35 14.66
CA ASP A 121 -20.44 7.21 15.77
C ASP A 121 -21.09 6.73 17.08
N GLY A 122 -20.29 6.59 18.14
CA GLY A 122 -20.74 6.06 19.43
C GLY A 122 -20.70 4.53 19.57
N ASP A 123 -20.38 3.77 18.52
CA ASP A 123 -20.30 2.31 18.60
C ASP A 123 -19.19 1.85 19.57
N GLU A 124 -19.51 0.89 20.44
CA GLU A 124 -18.51 0.16 21.22
C GLU A 124 -17.89 -0.95 20.37
N ILE A 125 -16.57 -0.92 20.22
CA ILE A 125 -15.81 -1.87 19.40
C ILE A 125 -14.73 -2.58 20.22
N ASN A 126 -14.45 -3.81 19.81
CA ASN A 126 -13.35 -4.61 20.31
C ASN A 126 -12.15 -4.53 19.36
N GLU A 127 -10.96 -4.87 19.89
CA GLU A 127 -9.77 -5.07 19.07
C GLU A 127 -10.04 -6.11 17.98
N GLY A 128 -9.61 -5.80 16.75
CA GLY A 128 -9.81 -6.65 15.58
C GLY A 128 -11.09 -6.37 14.77
N THR A 129 -12.01 -5.54 15.28
CA THR A 129 -13.20 -5.12 14.51
C THR A 129 -12.80 -4.36 13.24
N ILE A 130 -13.45 -4.65 12.13
CA ILE A 130 -13.21 -3.96 10.85
C ILE A 130 -13.94 -2.60 10.89
N LEU A 131 -13.18 -1.52 10.75
CA LEU A 131 -13.69 -0.15 10.77
C LEU A 131 -14.21 0.27 9.38
N ILE A 132 -13.41 0.03 8.35
CA ILE A 132 -13.69 0.43 6.97
C ILE A 132 -13.17 -0.63 6.01
N LYS A 133 -13.96 -0.89 4.96
CA LYS A 133 -13.57 -1.70 3.80
C LYS A 133 -13.43 -0.78 2.61
N THR A 134 -12.24 -0.68 2.06
CA THR A 134 -12.03 -0.05 0.76
C THR A 134 -11.98 -1.16 -0.26
N PRO A 135 -12.92 -1.21 -1.22
CA PRO A 135 -12.73 -2.00 -2.41
C PRO A 135 -11.35 -1.67 -2.93
N ARG A 136 -10.47 -2.68 -2.97
CA ARG A 136 -9.33 -2.55 -3.86
C ARG A 136 -9.96 -2.26 -5.19
N LYS A 137 -9.37 -1.35 -5.97
CA LYS A 137 -9.72 -1.31 -7.38
C LYS A 137 -9.49 -2.74 -7.86
N SER A 138 -10.55 -3.56 -7.90
CA SER A 138 -10.68 -4.60 -8.87
C SER A 138 -10.31 -3.88 -10.14
N PHE A 139 -9.51 -4.53 -10.96
CA PHE A 139 -9.49 -4.14 -12.36
C PHE A 139 -10.93 -4.33 -12.86
N GLN A 140 -11.86 -3.43 -12.51
CA GLN A 140 -12.84 -2.93 -13.43
C GLN A 140 -11.97 -2.61 -14.62
N SER A 141 -12.07 -3.48 -15.62
CA SER A 141 -12.03 -3.16 -17.03
C SER A 141 -11.94 -1.65 -17.26
N GLY A 142 -10.76 -1.10 -16.95
CA GLY A 142 -10.38 0.22 -17.32
C GLY A 142 -10.31 0.11 -18.81
N ASP A 143 -11.18 0.87 -19.45
CA ASP A 143 -11.26 1.12 -20.87
C ASP A 143 -10.04 0.56 -21.62
N ILE A 144 -10.27 -0.44 -22.49
CA ILE A 144 -9.23 -1.18 -23.24
C ILE A 144 -8.30 -0.20 -24.00
N THR A 145 -8.79 1.01 -24.26
CA THR A 145 -8.11 2.15 -24.87
C THR A 145 -7.05 2.83 -23.97
N GLY A 146 -7.14 2.71 -22.64
CA GLY A 146 -6.24 3.36 -21.68
C GLY A 146 -5.00 2.55 -21.27
N GLY A 147 -4.91 1.27 -21.63
CA GLY A 147 -3.79 0.39 -21.27
C GLY A 147 -2.51 0.63 -22.07
N LEU A 148 -2.63 1.02 -23.34
CA LEU A 148 -1.51 1.32 -24.24
C LEU A 148 -0.68 2.53 -23.80
N PRO A 149 -1.29 3.67 -23.39
CA PRO A 149 -0.56 4.79 -22.79
C PRO A 149 0.33 4.35 -21.63
N ARG A 150 -0.20 3.50 -20.75
CA ARG A 150 0.54 2.99 -19.60
C ARG A 150 1.69 2.05 -20.02
N LEU A 151 1.45 1.21 -21.01
CA LEU A 151 2.48 0.34 -21.59
C LEU A 151 3.61 1.17 -22.20
N SER A 152 3.27 2.24 -22.92
CA SER A 152 4.24 3.19 -23.47
C SER A 152 5.04 3.89 -22.36
N GLU A 153 4.37 4.37 -21.30
CA GLU A 153 5.06 4.95 -20.13
C GLU A 153 6.08 3.97 -19.52
N LEU A 154 5.75 2.68 -19.44
CA LEU A 154 6.64 1.65 -18.91
C LEU A 154 7.85 1.41 -19.83
N PHE A 155 7.65 1.29 -21.15
CA PHE A 155 8.75 1.08 -22.10
C PHE A 155 9.65 2.29 -22.29
N GLU A 156 9.09 3.49 -22.18
CA GLU A 156 9.87 4.74 -22.20
C GLU A 156 10.47 5.08 -20.82
N ALA A 157 10.21 4.26 -19.79
CA ALA A 157 10.61 4.51 -18.41
C ALA A 157 10.25 5.93 -17.92
N ARG A 158 9.07 6.44 -18.32
CA ARG A 158 8.58 7.75 -17.88
C ARG A 158 8.07 7.67 -16.44
N ASN A 159 8.18 8.79 -15.73
CA ASN A 159 7.52 8.92 -14.43
C ASN A 159 6.00 8.96 -14.61
N PRO A 160 5.23 8.17 -13.83
CA PRO A 160 3.78 8.22 -13.89
C PRO A 160 3.23 9.62 -13.61
N SER A 161 2.19 10.02 -14.35
CA SER A 161 1.49 11.30 -14.14
C SER A 161 0.96 11.41 -12.69
N ASN A 162 0.48 10.31 -12.12
CA ASN A 162 0.14 10.21 -10.70
C ASN A 162 1.10 9.27 -9.94
N SER A 163 2.35 9.71 -9.69
CA SER A 163 3.35 8.90 -8.98
C SER A 163 3.12 8.78 -7.46
N ALA A 164 3.06 7.58 -6.93
CA ALA A 164 3.01 7.31 -5.49
C ALA A 164 4.35 7.59 -4.82
N ILE A 165 4.32 8.24 -3.66
CA ILE A 165 5.51 8.44 -2.84
C ILE A 165 5.78 7.15 -2.08
N ILE A 166 6.98 6.57 -2.22
CA ILE A 166 7.36 5.33 -1.55
C ILE A 166 8.41 5.59 -0.45
N SER A 167 8.42 4.73 0.56
CA SER A 167 9.45 4.77 1.61
C SER A 167 10.80 4.28 1.06
N GLU A 168 11.90 4.87 1.47
CA GLU A 168 13.26 4.41 1.15
C GLU A 168 13.88 3.58 2.28
N ILE A 169 13.30 3.64 3.47
CA ILE A 169 13.82 2.97 4.65
C ILE A 169 12.72 2.14 5.33
N ASP A 170 13.14 1.06 5.98
CA ASP A 170 12.27 0.32 6.89
C ASP A 170 12.07 1.12 8.17
N GLY A 171 10.83 1.21 8.66
CA GLY A 171 10.55 1.95 9.88
C GLY A 171 9.08 2.08 10.25
N ILE A 172 8.87 2.82 11.33
CA ILE A 172 7.55 3.15 11.87
C ILE A 172 7.13 4.52 11.32
N VAL A 173 5.90 4.60 10.83
CA VAL A 173 5.27 5.82 10.30
C VAL A 173 4.83 6.72 11.45
N SER A 174 5.14 8.01 11.34
CA SER A 174 4.65 9.08 12.21
C SER A 174 4.24 10.28 11.36
N PHE A 175 3.16 10.95 11.72
CA PHE A 175 2.72 12.12 10.99
C PHE A 175 3.33 13.40 11.55
N GLY A 176 3.89 14.22 10.66
CA GLY A 176 4.39 15.54 10.97
C GLY A 176 3.35 16.65 10.79
N LYS A 177 3.84 17.89 10.91
CA LYS A 177 3.05 19.10 10.69
C LYS A 177 2.79 19.31 9.20
N LEU A 178 1.74 20.09 8.89
CA LEU A 178 1.52 20.59 7.54
C LEU A 178 2.59 21.64 7.21
N LYS A 179 3.25 21.48 6.06
CA LYS A 179 4.27 22.41 5.55
C LYS A 179 3.92 22.83 4.14
N ARG A 180 3.62 24.11 3.93
CA ARG A 180 3.34 24.69 2.59
C ARG A 180 2.33 23.87 1.77
N GLY A 181 1.22 23.45 2.41
CA GLY A 181 0.17 22.65 1.75
C GLY A 181 0.48 21.15 1.61
N ASN A 182 1.65 20.68 2.03
CA ASN A 182 2.01 19.26 2.06
C ASN A 182 1.92 18.70 3.48
N LYS A 183 1.44 17.45 3.60
CA LYS A 183 1.48 16.67 4.82
C LYS A 183 2.85 16.01 4.94
N GLU A 184 3.54 16.25 6.04
CA GLU A 184 4.82 15.60 6.32
C GLU A 184 4.57 14.20 6.91
N ILE A 185 5.18 13.18 6.31
CA ILE A 185 5.25 11.82 6.86
C ILE A 185 6.71 11.54 7.24
N ILE A 186 6.93 11.09 8.46
CA ILE A 186 8.26 10.79 9.00
C ILE A 186 8.33 9.28 9.25
N ILE A 187 9.31 8.63 8.66
CA ILE A 187 9.58 7.21 8.88
C ILE A 187 10.82 7.12 9.75
N LYS A 188 10.69 6.46 10.89
CA LYS A 188 11.78 6.24 11.85
C LYS A 188 12.21 4.77 11.78
N SER A 189 13.44 4.55 11.35
CA SER A 189 14.05 3.23 11.36
C SER A 189 14.42 2.79 12.78
N LYS A 190 14.50 1.48 13.01
CA LYS A 190 14.97 0.90 14.28
C LYS A 190 16.37 1.39 14.65
N ARG A 191 17.21 1.69 13.65
CA ARG A 191 18.58 2.22 13.83
C ARG A 191 18.62 3.74 14.08
N GLY A 192 17.50 4.37 14.40
CA GLY A 192 17.42 5.80 14.70
C GLY A 192 17.41 6.75 13.49
N LYS A 193 17.75 6.27 12.28
CA LYS A 193 17.63 7.05 11.04
C LYS A 193 16.17 7.48 10.82
N LYS A 194 15.96 8.78 10.58
CA LYS A 194 14.64 9.36 10.26
C LYS A 194 14.67 9.90 8.85
N LYS A 195 13.65 9.57 8.06
CA LYS A 195 13.46 10.15 6.72
C LYS A 195 12.08 10.80 6.62
N LYS A 196 12.04 11.98 6.02
CA LYS A 196 10.82 12.79 5.92
C LYS A 196 10.37 12.85 4.47
N TYR A 197 9.07 12.70 4.27
CA TYR A 197 8.41 12.69 2.97
C TYR A 197 7.31 13.74 3.00
N LEU A 198 7.22 14.54 1.94
CA LEU A 198 6.18 15.57 1.80
C LEU A 198 5.16 15.07 0.80
N ILE A 199 3.96 14.75 1.28
CA ILE A 199 2.85 14.28 0.45
C ILE A 199 1.90 15.46 0.22
N ARG A 200 1.57 15.73 -1.04
CA ARG A 200 0.60 16.78 -1.38
C ARG A 200 -0.74 16.47 -0.73
N ARG A 201 -1.43 17.48 -0.20
CA ARG A 201 -2.74 17.29 0.45
C ARG A 201 -3.82 16.74 -0.51
N SER A 202 -3.65 16.95 -1.81
CA SER A 202 -4.52 16.37 -2.85
C SER A 202 -4.32 14.87 -3.06
N LYS A 203 -3.24 14.28 -2.52
CA LYS A 203 -2.99 12.84 -2.64
C LYS A 203 -3.49 12.12 -1.40
N GLN A 204 -4.06 10.95 -1.63
CA GLN A 204 -4.58 10.14 -0.56
C GLN A 204 -3.43 9.40 0.13
N ILE A 205 -3.33 9.55 1.45
CA ILE A 205 -2.36 8.81 2.26
C ILE A 205 -2.95 7.44 2.59
N ILE A 206 -2.24 6.38 2.23
CA ILE A 206 -2.69 4.99 2.45
C ILE A 206 -2.10 4.38 3.74
N VAL A 207 -1.10 5.05 4.33
CA VAL A 207 -0.48 4.66 5.61
C VAL A 207 -1.19 5.25 6.82
N GLN A 208 -1.12 4.55 7.95
CA GLN A 208 -1.64 4.98 9.24
C GLN A 208 -0.50 5.26 10.22
N GLU A 209 -0.83 5.95 11.31
CA GLU A 209 0.16 6.26 12.34
C GLU A 209 0.55 5.00 13.12
N ASN A 210 1.86 4.87 13.37
CA ASN A 210 2.51 3.69 13.95
C ASN A 210 2.55 2.44 13.06
N ASP A 211 2.18 2.55 11.78
CA ASP A 211 2.39 1.45 10.83
C ASP A 211 3.88 1.14 10.67
N PHE A 212 4.23 -0.14 10.71
CA PHE A 212 5.54 -0.60 10.24
C PHE A 212 5.50 -0.84 8.73
N ILE A 213 6.34 -0.12 8.01
CA ILE A 213 6.50 -0.23 6.56
C ILE A 213 7.92 -0.66 6.20
N LYS A 214 8.03 -1.33 5.06
CA LYS A 214 9.31 -1.72 4.46
C LYS A 214 9.72 -0.72 3.36
N ALA A 215 11.00 -0.70 3.05
CA ALA A 215 11.57 0.05 1.94
C ALA A 215 10.88 -0.35 0.63
N GLY A 216 10.47 0.69 -0.10
CA GLY A 216 9.72 0.67 -1.35
C GLY A 216 8.26 0.23 -1.21
N MET A 217 7.66 0.36 -0.02
CA MET A 217 6.19 0.38 0.13
C MET A 217 5.65 1.80 -0.10
N PRO A 218 4.49 1.93 -0.80
CA PRO A 218 3.87 3.23 -1.04
C PRO A 218 3.24 3.83 0.22
N LEU A 219 3.37 5.15 0.34
CA LEU A 219 2.83 5.99 1.41
C LEU A 219 1.57 6.73 0.96
N SER A 220 1.50 7.08 -0.31
CA SER A 220 0.32 7.65 -0.97
C SER A 220 -0.25 6.73 -2.03
N ASP A 221 -1.45 7.07 -2.50
CA ASP A 221 -2.00 6.55 -3.74
C ASP A 221 -1.16 6.95 -4.96
N GLY A 222 -1.42 6.26 -6.06
CA GLY A 222 -0.74 6.43 -7.33
C GLY A 222 0.11 5.22 -7.73
N ASP A 223 0.75 5.37 -8.88
CA ASP A 223 1.61 4.37 -9.46
C ASP A 223 3.05 4.53 -8.98
N ILE A 224 3.76 3.43 -8.77
CA ILE A 224 5.14 3.49 -8.33
C ILE A 224 6.05 3.79 -9.53
N SER A 225 6.92 4.79 -9.40
CA SER A 225 7.96 5.09 -10.40
C SER A 225 9.00 3.98 -10.47
N LEU A 226 9.41 3.64 -11.69
CA LEU A 226 10.48 2.68 -11.92
C LEU A 226 11.82 3.14 -11.33
N TYR A 227 12.13 4.44 -11.40
CA TYR A 227 13.36 5.00 -10.85
C TYR A 227 13.42 4.82 -9.34
N ASP A 228 12.30 5.04 -8.64
CA ASP A 228 12.25 4.86 -7.20
C ASP A 228 12.43 3.39 -6.82
N ILE A 229 11.86 2.46 -7.59
CA ILE A 229 12.08 1.02 -7.37
C ILE A 229 13.54 0.63 -7.62
N LEU A 230 14.14 1.14 -8.70
CA LEU A 230 15.54 0.86 -9.03
C LEU A 230 16.49 1.34 -7.93
N ASN A 231 16.29 2.58 -7.45
CA ASN A 231 17.12 3.19 -6.42
C ASN A 231 16.97 2.52 -5.05
N ILE A 232 15.77 2.06 -4.70
CA ILE A 232 15.47 1.54 -3.35
C ILE A 232 15.63 0.02 -3.27
N LYS A 233 15.08 -0.72 -4.24
CA LYS A 233 15.04 -2.19 -4.24
C LYS A 233 16.07 -2.83 -5.18
N GLY A 234 16.73 -2.03 -6.02
CA GLY A 234 17.76 -2.50 -6.94
C GLY A 234 17.22 -3.07 -8.25
N LEU A 235 18.15 -3.43 -9.13
CA LEU A 235 17.90 -3.84 -10.52
C LEU A 235 16.92 -5.01 -10.64
N LYS A 236 17.15 -6.10 -9.91
CA LYS A 236 16.30 -7.31 -9.98
C LYS A 236 14.84 -7.01 -9.64
N ALA A 237 14.61 -6.15 -8.65
CA ALA A 237 13.27 -5.76 -8.24
C ALA A 237 12.59 -4.86 -9.27
N ALA A 238 13.34 -3.94 -9.89
CA ALA A 238 12.85 -3.09 -10.97
C ALA A 238 12.47 -3.90 -12.22
N GLN A 239 13.32 -4.87 -12.61
CA GLN A 239 13.05 -5.77 -13.73
C GLN A 239 11.79 -6.61 -13.48
N LYS A 240 11.68 -7.22 -12.30
CA LYS A 240 10.49 -7.99 -11.90
C LYS A 240 9.24 -7.12 -11.88
N TYR A 241 9.34 -5.87 -11.43
CA TYR A 241 8.22 -4.94 -11.45
C TYR A 241 7.77 -4.64 -12.89
N LEU A 242 8.68 -4.30 -13.80
CA LEU A 242 8.38 -4.07 -15.21
C LEU A 242 7.66 -5.25 -15.86
N ILE A 243 8.20 -6.46 -15.70
CA ILE A 243 7.60 -7.68 -16.26
C ILE A 243 6.17 -7.85 -15.76
N ASN A 244 5.95 -7.70 -14.44
CA ASN A 244 4.62 -7.84 -13.85
C ASN A 244 3.64 -6.76 -14.34
N GLU A 245 4.07 -5.50 -14.44
CA GLU A 245 3.21 -4.41 -14.90
C GLU A 245 2.83 -4.56 -16.38
N ILE A 246 3.79 -4.89 -17.24
CA ILE A 246 3.53 -5.15 -18.66
C ILE A 246 2.58 -6.35 -18.80
N GLN A 247 2.88 -7.45 -18.11
CA GLN A 247 2.07 -8.65 -18.20
C GLN A 247 0.65 -8.44 -17.66
N LYS A 248 0.44 -7.58 -16.65
CA LYS A 248 -0.91 -7.21 -16.19
C LYS A 248 -1.74 -6.61 -17.33
N VAL A 249 -1.17 -5.71 -18.13
CA VAL A 249 -1.90 -5.09 -19.27
C VAL A 249 -2.33 -6.14 -20.30
N TYR A 250 -1.45 -7.07 -20.67
CA TYR A 250 -1.80 -8.15 -21.61
C TYR A 250 -2.76 -9.18 -21.02
N ARG A 251 -2.62 -9.51 -19.73
CA ARG A 251 -3.56 -10.40 -19.03
C ARG A 251 -4.97 -9.84 -19.00
N LEU A 252 -5.12 -8.51 -18.88
CA LEU A 252 -6.42 -7.85 -18.95
C LEU A 252 -7.07 -8.01 -20.34
N GLN A 253 -6.26 -8.07 -21.40
CA GLN A 253 -6.72 -8.32 -22.77
C GLN A 253 -6.95 -9.82 -23.06
N GLY A 254 -6.84 -10.69 -22.04
CA GLY A 254 -6.99 -12.14 -22.19
C GLY A 254 -5.80 -12.85 -22.84
N VAL A 255 -4.72 -12.12 -23.18
CA VAL A 255 -3.55 -12.68 -23.84
C VAL A 255 -2.54 -13.16 -22.80
N LYS A 256 -2.33 -14.48 -22.72
CA LYS A 256 -1.33 -15.09 -21.84
C LYS A 256 0.01 -15.17 -22.57
N ILE A 257 0.89 -14.19 -22.32
CA ILE A 257 2.27 -14.19 -22.81
C ILE A 257 3.20 -14.68 -21.69
N ASN A 258 4.16 -15.54 -22.05
CA ASN A 258 5.19 -16.03 -21.13
C ASN A 258 6.21 -14.93 -20.83
N ASP A 259 6.61 -14.81 -19.57
CA ASP A 259 7.51 -13.78 -19.04
C ASP A 259 8.83 -13.68 -19.83
N LYS A 260 9.34 -14.80 -20.38
CA LYS A 260 10.57 -14.85 -21.19
C LYS A 260 10.62 -13.83 -22.32
N HIS A 261 9.46 -13.49 -22.90
CA HIS A 261 9.38 -12.52 -24.00
C HIS A 261 9.61 -11.09 -23.50
N PHE A 262 9.04 -10.74 -22.35
CA PHE A 262 9.21 -9.42 -21.74
C PHE A 262 10.60 -9.28 -21.11
N GLU A 263 11.18 -10.35 -20.60
CA GLU A 263 12.55 -10.36 -20.07
C GLU A 263 13.57 -9.89 -21.11
N ILE A 264 13.41 -10.28 -22.38
CA ILE A 264 14.28 -9.85 -23.47
C ILE A 264 14.22 -8.32 -23.61
N ILE A 265 13.02 -7.72 -23.61
CA ILE A 265 12.86 -6.28 -23.75
C ILE A 265 13.40 -5.54 -22.53
N VAL A 266 13.06 -6.01 -21.33
CA VAL A 266 13.53 -5.42 -20.06
C VAL A 266 15.05 -5.51 -19.95
N ARG A 267 15.68 -6.56 -20.48
CA ARG A 267 17.14 -6.65 -20.60
C ARG A 267 17.71 -5.53 -21.48
N GLN A 268 17.09 -5.25 -22.63
CA GLN A 268 17.54 -4.17 -23.52
C GLN A 268 17.39 -2.78 -22.89
N MET A 269 16.30 -2.55 -22.15
CA MET A 269 16.09 -1.28 -21.43
C MET A 269 17.15 -1.02 -20.35
N MET A 270 17.70 -2.08 -19.75
CA MET A 270 18.61 -2.02 -18.61
C MET A 270 20.08 -2.16 -19.00
N GLN A 271 20.44 -2.03 -20.28
CA GLN A 271 21.83 -2.13 -20.74
C GLN A 271 22.69 -0.97 -20.26
N LYS A 272 22.10 0.23 -20.19
CA LYS A 272 22.87 1.45 -19.96
C LYS A 272 23.18 1.66 -18.48
N VAL A 273 24.42 2.05 -18.20
CA VAL A 273 24.92 2.39 -16.86
C VAL A 273 25.33 3.85 -16.79
N LYS A 274 24.99 4.52 -15.68
CA LYS A 274 25.41 5.90 -15.42
C LYS A 274 26.68 5.91 -14.57
N ILE A 275 27.72 6.57 -15.05
CA ILE A 275 28.98 6.74 -14.30
C ILE A 275 28.78 7.80 -13.23
N ILE A 276 28.92 7.40 -11.96
CA ILE A 276 28.84 8.32 -10.82
C ILE A 276 30.20 8.99 -10.59
N LYS A 277 31.28 8.20 -10.69
CA LYS A 277 32.65 8.65 -10.46
C LYS A 277 33.57 7.91 -11.43
N SER A 278 34.45 8.62 -12.11
CA SER A 278 35.34 8.05 -13.13
C SER A 278 36.63 7.49 -12.54
N GLY A 279 37.12 8.09 -11.45
CA GLY A 279 38.41 7.75 -10.87
C GLY A 279 39.52 7.88 -11.92
N ASP A 280 40.34 6.85 -12.07
CA ASP A 280 41.45 6.80 -13.04
C ASP A 280 41.06 6.20 -14.39
N SER A 281 39.77 5.97 -14.64
CA SER A 281 39.28 5.44 -15.90
C SER A 281 39.08 6.54 -16.95
N LYS A 282 38.92 6.14 -18.21
CA LYS A 282 38.62 7.05 -19.34
C LYS A 282 37.17 7.50 -19.39
N PHE A 283 36.34 7.05 -18.45
CA PHE A 283 34.93 7.37 -18.41
C PHE A 283 34.68 8.79 -17.94
N LEU A 284 33.63 9.43 -18.46
CA LEU A 284 33.25 10.78 -18.02
C LEU A 284 32.19 10.70 -16.93
N GLU A 285 32.39 11.44 -15.84
CA GLU A 285 31.41 11.51 -14.76
C GLU A 285 30.09 12.09 -15.26
N GLY A 286 28.98 11.43 -14.92
CA GLY A 286 27.64 11.83 -15.36
C GLY A 286 27.21 11.28 -16.73
N ASN A 287 28.12 10.72 -17.52
CA ASN A 287 27.77 10.07 -18.79
C ASN A 287 27.05 8.73 -18.59
N ILE A 288 26.29 8.36 -19.62
CA ILE A 288 25.58 7.08 -19.71
C ILE A 288 26.28 6.24 -20.77
N GLU A 289 26.88 5.14 -20.34
CA GLU A 289 27.58 4.16 -21.19
C GLU A 289 26.78 2.86 -21.29
N LEU A 290 27.18 1.99 -22.22
CA LEU A 290 26.67 0.62 -22.37
C LEU A 290 27.41 -0.37 -21.46
#